data_AF-A0A7X7YR23-F1
#
_entry.id   AF-A0A7X7YR23-F1
#
_cell.length_a   1.000
_cell.length_b   1.000
_cell.length_c   1.000
_cell.angle_alpha   90.00
_cell.angle_beta   90.00
_cell.angle_gamma   90.00
#
_symmetry.space_group_name_H-M   'P 1'
#
loop_
_entity.id
_entity.type
_entity.pdbx_description
1 polymer ?
#
loop_
_entity_poly.entity_id
_entity_poly.type
_entity_poly.pdbx_seq_one_letter_code
_entity_poly.pdbx_strand_id
1 'polypeptide(L)'
;MRYGLLGFGLSNRYAAKFLKSKGDEIFVSESGKLSDEDKAFLNENKIEYEEGTNSEKVLGCDVILTSPSVPCDHPILLKAQEMKK
;
A
#
# COMPACT_ATOMS: atom_id res chain seq x y z
N MET A 1 4.37 5.61 -12.39
CA MET A 1 4.57 6.18 -11.03
C MET A 1 4.44 5.04 -10.04
N ARG A 2 5.13 5.08 -8.89
CA ARG A 2 5.06 4.03 -7.88
C ARG A 2 4.15 4.45 -6.73
N TYR A 3 3.08 3.68 -6.49
CA TYR A 3 2.12 3.92 -5.43
C TYR A 3 2.35 2.97 -4.27
N GLY A 4 2.42 3.52 -3.05
CA GLY A 4 2.46 2.78 -1.81
C GLY A 4 1.06 2.74 -1.19
N LEU A 5 0.44 1.58 -1.11
CA LEU A 5 -0.86 1.41 -0.47
C LEU A 5 -0.64 1.01 0.99
N LEU A 6 -0.93 1.92 1.92
CA LEU A 6 -0.82 1.67 3.35
C LEU A 6 -2.17 1.14 3.86
N GLY A 7 -2.18 -0.14 4.21
CA GLY A 7 -3.37 -0.96 4.43
C GLY A 7 -3.98 -1.50 3.13
N PHE A 8 -4.57 -2.69 3.18
CA PHE A 8 -5.16 -3.37 2.02
C PHE A 8 -6.65 -3.73 2.20
N GLY A 9 -7.41 -2.78 2.75
CA GLY A 9 -8.86 -2.87 2.82
C GLY A 9 -9.56 -2.67 1.47
N LEU A 10 -10.90 -2.70 1.48
CA LEU A 10 -11.74 -2.61 0.27
C LEU A 10 -11.36 -1.46 -0.66
N SER A 11 -11.18 -0.25 -0.12
CA SER A 11 -10.81 0.94 -0.89
C SER A 11 -9.48 0.76 -1.63
N ASN A 12 -8.45 0.26 -0.95
CA ASN A 12 -7.13 0.08 -1.54
C ASN A 12 -7.07 -1.12 -2.51
N ARG A 13 -7.93 -2.14 -2.35
CA ARG A 13 -8.09 -3.20 -3.36
C ARG A 13 -8.59 -2.66 -4.70
N TYR A 14 -9.63 -1.81 -4.67
CA TYR A 14 -10.12 -1.17 -5.89
C TYR A 14 -9.10 -0.18 -6.48
N ALA A 15 -8.41 0.58 -5.62
CA ALA A 15 -7.34 1.47 -6.06
C ALA A 15 -6.21 0.67 -6.74
N ALA A 16 -5.78 -0.46 -6.17
CA ALA A 16 -4.76 -1.32 -6.75
C ALA A 16 -5.17 -1.81 -8.14
N LYS A 17 -6.41 -2.27 -8.31
CA LYS A 17 -6.94 -2.71 -9.61
C LYS A 17 -6.94 -1.57 -10.64
N PHE A 18 -7.35 -0.38 -10.23
CA PHE A 18 -7.37 0.79 -11.10
C PHE A 18 -5.96 1.24 -11.51
N LEU A 19 -5.04 1.37 -10.55
CA LEU A 19 -3.65 1.74 -10.81
C LEU A 19 -2.96 0.71 -11.70
N LYS A 20 -3.23 -0.58 -11.48
CA LYS A 20 -2.68 -1.65 -12.33
C LYS A 20 -3.18 -1.53 -13.76
N SER A 21 -4.46 -1.20 -13.95
CA SER A 21 -5.03 -0.96 -15.29
C SER A 21 -4.39 0.23 -16.02
N LYS A 22 -3.81 1.17 -15.27
CA LYS A 22 -3.06 2.31 -15.83
C LYS A 22 -1.59 1.99 -16.12
N GLY A 23 -1.12 0.82 -15.73
CA GLY A 23 0.28 0.42 -15.88
C GLY A 23 1.21 1.01 -14.82
N ASP A 24 0.66 1.50 -13.71
CA ASP A 24 1.46 2.01 -12.59
C ASP A 24 2.05 0.87 -11.74
N GLU A 25 3.16 1.17 -11.07
CA GLU A 25 3.78 0.27 -10.11
C GLU A 25 3.12 0.43 -8.75
N ILE A 26 2.90 -0.70 -8.07
CA ILE A 26 2.16 -0.73 -6.82
C ILE A 26 2.96 -1.54 -5.80
N PHE A 27 3.05 -1.01 -4.59
CA PHE A 27 3.55 -1.69 -3.42
C PHE A 27 2.46 -1.65 -2.33
N VAL A 28 2.18 -2.79 -1.71
CA VAL A 28 1.17 -2.89 -0.63
C VAL A 28 1.85 -3.16 0.70
N SER A 29 1.50 -2.38 1.71
CA SER A 29 2.03 -2.52 3.06
C SER A 29 0.87 -2.73 4.03
N GLU A 30 0.72 -3.96 4.54
CA GLU A 30 -0.33 -4.33 5.47
C GLU A 30 0.25 -4.66 6.86
N SER A 31 -0.28 -3.99 7.88
CA SER A 31 0.08 -4.21 9.29
C SER A 31 -0.44 -5.55 9.82
N GLY A 32 -1.60 -5.98 9.32
CA GLY A 32 -2.23 -7.25 9.66
C GLY A 32 -1.83 -8.40 8.76
N LYS A 33 -2.60 -9.48 8.81
CA LYS A 33 -2.48 -10.58 7.85
C LYS A 33 -3.38 -10.32 6.66
N LEU A 34 -2.87 -10.56 5.46
CA LEU A 34 -3.67 -10.57 4.24
C LEU A 34 -4.46 -11.88 4.16
N SER A 35 -5.65 -11.83 3.57
CA SER A 35 -6.39 -13.06 3.26
C SER A 35 -5.70 -13.84 2.15
N ASP A 36 -5.98 -15.14 2.04
CA ASP A 36 -5.42 -15.95 0.95
C ASP A 36 -5.88 -15.44 -0.43
N GLU A 37 -7.11 -14.91 -0.52
CA GLU A 37 -7.64 -14.25 -1.70
C GLU A 37 -6.83 -12.99 -2.06
N ASP A 38 -6.46 -12.17 -1.08
CA ASP A 38 -5.63 -10.99 -1.32
C ASP A 38 -4.25 -11.36 -1.81
N LYS A 39 -3.62 -12.35 -1.18
CA LYS A 39 -2.31 -12.83 -1.61
C LYS A 39 -2.37 -13.38 -3.02
N ALA A 40 -3.40 -14.15 -3.35
CA ALA A 40 -3.62 -14.64 -4.71
C ALA A 40 -3.72 -13.48 -5.71
N PHE A 41 -4.59 -12.49 -5.43
CA PHE A 41 -4.72 -11.30 -6.27
C PHE A 41 -3.39 -10.55 -6.44
N LEU A 42 -2.66 -10.31 -5.36
CA LEU A 42 -1.38 -9.58 -5.40
C LEU A 42 -0.33 -10.36 -6.21
N ASN A 43 -0.23 -11.68 -5.99
CA ASN A 43 0.69 -12.56 -6.71
C ASN A 43 0.37 -12.64 -8.21
N GLU A 44 -0.90 -12.85 -8.57
CA GLU A 44 -1.38 -12.90 -9.96
C GLU A 44 -1.06 -11.60 -10.71
N ASN A 45 -1.23 -10.47 -10.03
CA ASN A 45 -0.96 -9.14 -10.60
C ASN A 45 0.51 -8.71 -10.45
N LYS A 46 1.38 -9.56 -9.90
CA LYS A 46 2.81 -9.28 -9.64
C LYS A 46 3.00 -7.97 -8.86
N ILE A 47 2.18 -7.77 -7.83
CA ILE A 47 2.24 -6.61 -6.94
C ILE A 47 3.13 -6.99 -5.76
N GLU A 48 4.17 -6.20 -5.50
CA GLU A 48 5.02 -6.39 -4.32
C GLU A 48 4.23 -6.04 -3.06
N TYR A 49 4.31 -6.87 -2.03
CA TYR A 49 3.64 -6.60 -0.75
C TYR A 49 4.44 -7.05 0.46
N GLU A 50 4.06 -6.51 1.62
CA GLU A 50 4.44 -6.99 2.94
C GLU A 50 3.19 -7.14 3.82
N GLU A 51 3.22 -8.12 4.71
CA GLU A 51 2.17 -8.37 5.70
C GLU A 51 2.77 -8.52 7.11
N GLY A 52 1.97 -8.21 8.13
CA GLY A 52 2.39 -8.26 9.53
C GLY A 52 3.29 -7.10 9.96
N THR A 53 3.56 -6.13 9.07
CA THR A 53 4.41 -4.98 9.35
C THR A 53 4.19 -3.88 8.32
N ASN A 54 4.39 -2.62 8.74
CA ASN A 54 4.56 -1.51 7.83
C ASN A 54 6.00 -1.00 7.89
N SER A 55 6.81 -1.38 6.91
CA SER A 55 8.20 -0.97 6.81
C SER A 55 8.36 0.35 6.06
N GLU A 56 9.58 0.89 6.10
CA GLU A 56 9.93 2.12 5.39
C GLU A 56 9.98 1.95 3.87
N LYS A 57 9.79 0.73 3.33
CA LYS A 57 9.69 0.50 1.88
C LYS A 57 8.65 1.39 1.21
N VAL A 58 7.54 1.67 1.91
CA VAL A 58 6.46 2.51 1.41
C VAL A 58 6.90 3.98 1.21
N LEU A 59 7.90 4.46 1.97
CA LEU A 59 8.47 5.80 1.81
C LEU A 59 9.23 5.94 0.49
N GLY A 60 9.64 4.83 -0.13
CA GLY A 60 10.24 4.81 -1.46
C GLY A 60 9.25 5.08 -2.60
N CYS A 61 7.94 5.09 -2.33
CA CYS A 61 6.91 5.32 -3.36
C CYS A 61 6.70 6.82 -3.64
N ASP A 62 6.28 7.17 -4.84
CA ASP A 62 6.01 8.56 -5.25
C ASP A 62 4.76 9.11 -4.54
N VAL A 63 3.74 8.26 -4.37
CA VAL A 63 2.47 8.59 -3.75
C VAL A 63 2.12 7.52 -2.73
N ILE A 64 1.72 7.93 -1.52
CA ILE A 64 1.23 7.02 -0.47
C ILE A 64 -0.29 7.17 -0.37
N LEU A 65 -1.02 6.09 -0.64
CA LEU A 65 -2.47 6.02 -0.49
C LEU A 65 -2.84 5.28 0.79
N THR A 66 -3.43 6.00 1.73
CA THR A 66 -3.83 5.46 3.03
C THR A 66 -5.26 4.94 3.02
N SER A 67 -5.49 3.75 3.57
CA SER A 67 -6.84 3.31 3.89
C SER A 67 -7.45 4.18 5.02
N PRO A 68 -8.77 4.44 5.02
CA PRO A 68 -9.42 5.26 6.06
C PRO A 68 -9.22 4.78 7.50
N SER A 69 -8.92 3.50 7.68
CA SER A 69 -8.63 2.89 8.98
C SER A 69 -7.23 3.19 9.51
N VAL A 70 -6.32 3.72 8.68
CA VAL A 70 -4.96 4.07 9.09
C VAL A 70 -5.01 5.42 9.81
N PRO A 71 -4.60 5.49 11.08
CA PRO A 71 -4.57 6.75 11.82
C PRO A 71 -3.62 7.77 11.17
N CYS A 72 -3.98 9.06 11.21
CA CYS A 72 -3.14 10.12 10.65
C CYS A 72 -1.78 10.26 11.35
N ASP A 73 -1.69 9.83 12.61
CA ASP A 73 -0.47 9.79 13.43
C ASP A 73 0.34 8.49 13.27
N HIS A 74 0.00 7.67 12.27
CA HIS A 74 0.75 6.46 11.98
C HIS A 74 2.23 6.78 11.68
N PRO A 75 3.21 6.06 12.26
CA PRO A 75 4.64 6.43 12.19
C PRO A 75 5.19 6.63 10.77
N ILE A 76 4.73 5.82 9.82
CA ILE A 76 5.10 5.97 8.40
C ILE A 76 4.59 7.30 7.82
N LEU A 77 3.37 7.72 8.16
CA LEU A 77 2.77 8.94 7.62
C LEU A 77 3.44 10.18 8.21
N LEU A 78 3.76 10.15 9.50
CA LEU A 78 4.55 11.21 10.13
C LEU A 78 5.92 11.37 9.45
N LYS A 79 6.63 10.25 9.19
CA LYS A 79 7.89 10.26 8.43
C LYS A 79 7.71 10.80 7.01
N ALA A 80 6.64 10.38 6.30
CA ALA A 80 6.37 10.87 4.95
C ALA A 80 6.14 12.40 4.93
N GLN A 81 5.41 12.93 5.91
CA GLN A 81 5.19 14.37 6.08
C GLN A 81 6.50 15.13 6.33
N GLU A 82 7.38 14.60 7.19
CA GLU A 82 8.71 15.18 7.43
C GLU A 82 9.57 15.21 6.15
N MET A 83 9.45 14.17 5.32
CA MET A 83 10.10 14.07 4.00
C MET A 83 9.46 14.97 2.93
N LYS A 84 8.38 15.70 3.25
CA LYS A 84 7.58 16.50 2.30
C LYS A 84 7.05 15.68 1.11
N LYS A 85 6.70 14.42 1.36
CA LYS A 85 5.94 13.58 0.43
C LYS A 85 4.44 13.79 0.59
#